data_AF-A0A2G2ANC4-F1
#
_entry.id   AF-A0A2G2ANC4-F1
#
_cell.length_a   1.000
_cell.length_b   1.000
_cell.length_c   1.000
_cell.angle_alpha   90.00
_cell.angle_beta   90.00
_cell.angle_gamma   90.00
#
_symmetry.space_group_name_H-M   'P 1'
#
loop_
_entity.id
_entity.type
_entity.pdbx_description
1 polymer ?
#
loop_
_entity_poly.entity_id
_entity_poly.type
_entity_poly.pdbx_seq_one_letter_code
_entity_poly.pdbx_strand_id
1 'polypeptide(L)'
;MKNKILEIITPAINRCIDLSSESKTTEEKEKVISSLVKNSQNAEDNLVLAILSLIGEFSQNKRKVFLDIESNGWQGSSVLSIAAMKDDGQVFSRFYYPVEEYNKDATDFNGLTEEKVIKLRGDGCMYVSCFINDKDFHKFMGDVDTLICHNIAFDYSFLPNEITENIKNLFCTMKSNTKYFSGKFPNLKKTCEFYGVEVDTEQQHQALYDAILCKGVFERMKEEDINYTHDYLIPTKRKK
;
A
#
# COMPACT_ATOMS: atom_id res chain seq x y z
N MET A 1 27.53 -33.36 -13.74
CA MET A 1 26.07 -33.17 -13.81
C MET A 1 25.65 -31.73 -13.45
N LYS A 2 26.06 -31.19 -12.29
CA LYS A 2 25.78 -29.78 -11.90
C LYS A 2 26.17 -28.71 -12.94
N ASN A 3 27.33 -28.82 -13.58
CA ASN A 3 27.80 -27.79 -14.53
C ASN A 3 27.03 -27.77 -15.86
N LYS A 4 26.55 -28.92 -16.34
CA LYS A 4 25.69 -28.99 -17.55
C LYS A 4 24.30 -28.42 -17.30
N ILE A 5 23.78 -28.58 -16.08
CA ILE A 5 22.48 -28.02 -15.69
C ILE A 5 22.55 -26.50 -15.63
N LEU A 6 23.64 -25.93 -15.11
CA LEU A 6 23.85 -24.46 -15.13
C LEU A 6 23.92 -23.91 -16.55
N GLU A 7 24.67 -24.55 -17.45
CA GLU A 7 24.79 -24.13 -18.86
C GLU A 7 23.45 -24.13 -19.61
N ILE A 8 22.51 -25.01 -19.24
CA ILE A 8 21.18 -25.10 -19.84
C ILE A 8 20.23 -24.05 -19.25
N ILE A 9 20.31 -23.78 -17.94
CA ILE A 9 19.32 -22.94 -17.23
C ILE A 9 19.72 -21.45 -17.25
N THR A 10 21.02 -21.12 -17.27
CA THR A 10 21.49 -19.73 -17.26
C THR A 10 20.93 -18.90 -18.42
N PRO A 11 20.85 -19.39 -19.68
CA PRO A 11 20.22 -18.64 -20.76
C PRO A 11 18.73 -18.38 -20.52
N ALA A 12 17.99 -19.34 -19.92
CA ALA A 12 16.57 -19.20 -19.63
C ALA A 12 16.32 -18.20 -18.49
N ILE A 13 17.13 -18.26 -17.42
CA ILE A 13 17.08 -17.29 -16.31
C ILE A 13 17.44 -15.89 -16.80
N ASN A 14 18.51 -15.74 -17.59
CA ASN A 14 18.89 -14.43 -18.13
C ASN A 14 17.80 -13.88 -19.04
N ARG A 15 17.11 -14.72 -19.84
CA ARG A 15 15.94 -14.30 -20.62
C ARG A 15 14.78 -13.87 -19.74
N CYS A 16 14.50 -14.56 -18.64
CA CYS A 16 13.47 -14.15 -17.69
C CYS A 16 13.80 -12.82 -16.99
N ILE A 17 15.08 -12.60 -16.66
CA ILE A 17 15.57 -11.34 -16.09
C ILE A 17 15.46 -10.21 -17.11
N ASP A 18 15.87 -10.42 -18.36
CA ASP A 18 15.73 -9.43 -19.45
C ASP A 18 14.27 -9.10 -19.78
N LEU A 19 13.36 -10.08 -19.63
CA LEU A 19 11.91 -9.86 -19.79
C LEU A 19 11.26 -9.14 -18.60
N SER A 20 11.95 -9.07 -17.46
CA SER A 20 11.50 -8.29 -16.29
C SER A 20 11.96 -6.83 -16.35
N SER A 21 13.04 -6.54 -17.07
CA SER A 21 13.58 -5.20 -17.29
C SER A 21 12.98 -4.49 -18.52
N GLU A 22 12.41 -5.23 -19.48
CA GLU A 22 11.69 -4.67 -20.63
C GLU A 22 10.16 -4.65 -20.41
N SER A 23 9.54 -3.52 -20.80
CA SER A 23 8.12 -3.20 -20.74
C SER A 23 7.24 -4.09 -21.63
N LYS A 24 7.12 -5.38 -21.31
CA LYS A 24 6.21 -6.31 -22.01
C LYS A 24 4.91 -6.52 -21.25
N THR A 25 3.83 -6.67 -22.01
CA THR A 25 2.46 -6.85 -21.51
C THR A 25 2.32 -8.20 -20.79
N THR A 26 1.41 -8.29 -19.81
CA THR A 26 1.18 -9.50 -18.98
C THR A 26 0.90 -10.75 -19.84
N GLU A 27 0.19 -10.58 -20.96
CA GLU A 27 -0.20 -11.67 -21.86
C GLU A 27 1.00 -12.30 -22.62
N GLU A 28 2.02 -11.49 -22.94
CA GLU A 28 3.24 -11.97 -23.59
C GLU A 28 4.12 -12.77 -22.61
N LYS A 29 4.13 -12.37 -21.33
CA LYS A 29 4.84 -13.09 -20.27
C LYS A 29 4.19 -14.46 -20.01
N GLU A 30 2.86 -14.55 -20.00
CA GLU A 30 2.11 -15.80 -19.80
C GLU A 30 2.28 -16.81 -20.95
N LYS A 31 2.35 -16.35 -22.21
CA LYS A 31 2.60 -17.22 -23.38
C LYS A 31 3.98 -17.89 -23.32
N VAL A 32 5.01 -17.15 -22.90
CA VAL A 32 6.38 -17.67 -22.78
C VAL A 32 6.46 -18.71 -21.66
N ILE A 33 5.90 -18.41 -20.48
CA ILE A 33 5.84 -19.35 -19.35
C ILE A 33 5.11 -20.64 -19.76
N SER A 34 3.96 -20.52 -20.43
CA SER A 34 3.19 -21.68 -20.91
C SER A 34 3.97 -22.55 -21.90
N SER A 35 4.86 -21.97 -22.72
CA SER A 35 5.73 -22.72 -23.64
C SER A 35 6.87 -23.47 -22.92
N LEU A 36 7.41 -22.88 -21.85
CA LEU A 36 8.48 -23.47 -21.04
C LEU A 36 7.96 -24.67 -20.24
N VAL A 37 6.74 -24.56 -19.71
CA VAL A 37 6.05 -25.65 -18.98
C VAL A 37 5.73 -26.83 -19.90
N LYS A 38 5.34 -26.58 -21.16
CA LYS A 38 4.97 -27.66 -22.11
C LYS A 38 6.14 -28.55 -22.57
N ASN A 39 7.38 -28.08 -22.43
CA ASN A 39 8.57 -28.80 -22.91
C ASN A 39 9.27 -29.63 -21.82
N SER A 40 8.72 -29.69 -20.61
CA SER A 40 9.35 -30.36 -19.48
C SER A 40 8.80 -31.78 -19.28
N GLN A 41 9.63 -32.82 -19.39
CA GLN A 41 9.26 -34.21 -19.16
C GLN A 41 10.30 -34.93 -18.29
N ASN A 42 9.97 -35.00 -16.99
CA ASN A 42 10.54 -35.82 -15.92
C ASN A 42 11.92 -35.41 -15.34
N ALA A 43 11.98 -35.36 -14.00
CA ALA A 43 12.97 -34.66 -13.13
C ALA A 43 12.89 -33.12 -13.14
N GLU A 44 12.23 -32.56 -14.15
CA GLU A 44 12.00 -31.13 -14.36
C GLU A 44 10.82 -30.56 -13.55
N ASP A 45 9.91 -31.38 -13.01
CA ASP A 45 8.75 -30.87 -12.24
C ASP A 45 9.16 -30.14 -10.96
N ASN A 46 10.21 -30.60 -10.27
CA ASN A 46 10.78 -29.88 -9.12
C ASN A 46 11.51 -28.59 -9.55
N LEU A 47 12.07 -28.57 -10.76
CA LEU A 47 12.74 -27.39 -11.32
C LEU A 47 11.71 -26.36 -11.80
N VAL A 48 10.62 -26.80 -12.44
CA VAL A 48 9.47 -25.99 -12.83
C VAL A 48 8.77 -25.46 -11.59
N LEU A 49 8.56 -26.27 -10.54
CA LEU A 49 8.03 -25.79 -9.25
C LEU A 49 8.99 -24.80 -8.56
N ALA A 50 10.31 -25.03 -8.59
CA ALA A 50 11.28 -24.09 -8.06
C ALA A 50 11.34 -22.80 -8.89
N ILE A 51 11.23 -22.88 -10.21
CA ILE A 51 11.15 -21.72 -11.12
C ILE A 51 9.83 -21.01 -10.94
N LEU A 52 8.70 -21.69 -10.75
CA LEU A 52 7.40 -21.07 -10.46
C LEU A 52 7.38 -20.45 -9.06
N SER A 53 8.09 -21.02 -8.08
CA SER A 53 8.29 -20.43 -6.75
C SER A 53 9.20 -19.22 -6.82
N LEU A 54 10.32 -19.28 -7.56
CA LEU A 54 11.23 -18.16 -7.80
C LEU A 54 10.57 -17.07 -8.64
N ILE A 55 9.80 -17.41 -9.67
CA ILE A 55 8.98 -16.49 -10.45
C ILE A 55 7.87 -15.94 -9.56
N GLY A 56 7.26 -16.72 -8.67
CA GLY A 56 6.28 -16.23 -7.69
C GLY A 56 6.88 -15.26 -6.68
N GLU A 57 8.12 -15.51 -6.24
CA GLU A 57 8.92 -14.62 -5.39
C GLU A 57 9.41 -13.37 -6.14
N PHE A 58 9.78 -13.48 -7.43
CA PHE A 58 10.16 -12.36 -8.31
C PHE A 58 8.94 -11.58 -8.84
N SER A 59 7.77 -12.24 -8.92
CA SER A 59 6.48 -11.70 -9.37
C SER A 59 5.62 -11.22 -8.21
N GLN A 60 6.15 -11.22 -6.98
CA GLN A 60 5.69 -10.25 -5.99
C GLN A 60 6.12 -8.87 -6.50
N ASN A 61 5.35 -8.35 -7.46
CA ASN A 61 5.35 -6.94 -7.83
C ASN A 61 4.98 -6.22 -6.55
N LYS A 62 6.00 -5.85 -5.78
CA LYS A 62 5.81 -5.23 -4.49
C LYS A 62 5.01 -3.95 -4.69
N ARG A 63 3.86 -3.90 -4.02
CA ARG A 63 2.81 -2.92 -4.31
C ARG A 63 3.04 -1.64 -3.51
N LYS A 64 2.65 -0.53 -4.12
CA LYS A 64 2.41 0.72 -3.39
C LYS A 64 0.99 0.70 -2.87
N VAL A 65 0.80 1.24 -1.67
CA VAL A 65 -0.53 1.45 -1.10
C VAL A 65 -0.66 2.89 -0.60
N PHE A 66 -1.80 3.49 -0.89
CA PHE A 66 -2.24 4.76 -0.34
C PHE A 66 -3.13 4.46 0.85
N LEU A 67 -2.73 4.92 2.04
CA LEU A 67 -3.41 4.62 3.30
C LEU A 67 -3.84 5.91 3.97
N ASP A 68 -5.02 5.89 4.55
CA ASP A 68 -5.51 6.88 5.50
C ASP A 68 -6.25 6.18 6.65
N ILE A 69 -6.08 6.70 7.87
CA ILE A 69 -6.68 6.20 9.10
C ILE A 69 -7.41 7.33 9.82
N GLU A 70 -8.66 7.06 10.20
CA GLU A 70 -9.36 7.83 11.22
C GLU A 70 -9.35 7.04 12.53
N SER A 71 -8.97 7.68 13.62
CA SER A 71 -8.83 7.02 14.93
C SER A 71 -9.56 7.77 16.03
N ASN A 72 -9.65 7.12 17.19
CA ASN A 72 -10.29 7.63 18.39
C ASN A 72 -9.36 8.55 19.22
N GLY A 73 -8.35 9.14 18.58
CA GLY A 73 -7.37 10.03 19.21
C GLY A 73 -5.99 9.95 18.57
N TRP A 74 -4.95 9.94 19.40
CA TRP A 74 -3.56 9.84 18.96
C TRP A 74 -3.04 8.40 19.03
N GLN A 75 -1.75 8.20 18.79
CA GLN A 75 -1.09 6.91 18.90
C GLN A 75 -1.46 6.19 20.20
N GLY A 76 -1.87 4.92 20.08
CA GLY A 76 -2.33 4.08 21.20
C GLY A 76 -3.84 4.04 21.40
N SER A 77 -4.60 4.90 20.72
CA SER A 77 -6.06 4.80 20.63
C SER A 77 -6.51 3.80 19.56
N SER A 78 -7.79 3.47 19.56
CA SER A 78 -8.39 2.58 18.57
C SER A 78 -8.54 3.25 17.20
N VAL A 79 -8.33 2.48 16.14
CA VAL A 79 -8.71 2.86 14.76
C VAL A 79 -10.24 2.77 14.64
N LEU A 80 -10.86 3.82 14.10
CA LEU A 80 -12.31 3.90 13.85
C LEU A 80 -12.65 3.69 12.37
N SER A 81 -11.76 4.10 11.46
CA SER A 81 -11.86 3.83 10.02
C SER A 81 -10.47 3.65 9.44
N ILE A 82 -10.34 2.73 8.49
CA ILE A 82 -9.13 2.58 7.69
C ILE A 82 -9.51 2.45 6.24
N ALA A 83 -8.72 3.07 5.37
CA ALA A 83 -8.80 2.82 3.95
C ALA A 83 -7.41 2.69 3.33
N ALA A 84 -7.22 1.63 2.56
CA ALA A 84 -5.99 1.32 1.86
C ALA A 84 -6.29 1.00 0.39
N MET A 85 -5.67 1.73 -0.52
CA MET A 85 -5.82 1.54 -1.97
C MET A 85 -4.47 1.19 -2.59
N LYS A 86 -4.38 0.01 -3.21
CA LYS A 86 -3.18 -0.41 -3.94
C LYS A 86 -3.07 0.31 -5.28
N ASP A 87 -1.86 0.35 -5.83
CA ASP A 87 -1.60 0.93 -7.15
C ASP A 87 -2.34 0.20 -8.31
N ASP A 88 -2.74 -1.05 -8.13
CA ASP A 88 -3.57 -1.80 -9.08
C ASP A 88 -5.09 -1.61 -8.90
N GLY A 89 -5.50 -0.74 -7.98
CA GLY A 89 -6.91 -0.39 -7.76
C GLY A 89 -7.65 -1.29 -6.77
N GLN A 90 -7.01 -2.30 -6.18
CA GLN A 90 -7.61 -3.02 -5.05
C GLN A 90 -7.80 -2.07 -3.85
N VAL A 91 -8.99 -2.11 -3.24
CA VAL A 91 -9.36 -1.25 -2.11
C VAL A 91 -9.75 -2.09 -0.90
N PHE A 92 -9.24 -1.72 0.25
CA PHE A 92 -9.72 -2.16 1.57
C PHE A 92 -10.26 -0.93 2.28
N SER A 93 -11.52 -0.95 2.70
CA SER A 93 -12.10 0.13 3.51
C SER A 93 -13.07 -0.46 4.51
N ARG A 94 -12.89 -0.13 5.79
CA ARG A 94 -13.67 -0.67 6.90
C ARG A 94 -13.78 0.32 8.05
N PHE A 95 -14.84 0.18 8.83
CA PHE A 95 -15.14 0.93 10.05
C PHE A 95 -15.16 0.02 11.28
N TYR A 96 -14.65 0.50 12.41
CA TYR A 96 -14.47 -0.29 13.64
C TYR A 96 -14.98 0.45 14.87
N TYR A 97 -15.32 -0.32 15.90
CA TYR A 97 -15.59 0.20 17.24
C TYR A 97 -14.28 0.33 18.02
N PRO A 98 -14.13 1.37 18.84
CA PRO A 98 -13.02 1.48 19.77
C PRO A 98 -13.13 0.44 20.89
N VAL A 99 -12.00 0.08 21.49
CA VAL A 99 -11.99 -0.74 22.72
C VAL A 99 -12.19 0.11 23.97
N GLU A 100 -11.83 1.38 23.88
CA GLU A 100 -12.06 2.44 24.86
C GLU A 100 -13.34 3.25 24.55
N GLU A 101 -13.71 4.18 25.43
CA GLU A 101 -14.81 5.10 25.15
C GLU A 101 -14.51 6.02 23.97
N TYR A 102 -15.55 6.39 23.22
CA TYR A 102 -15.42 7.36 22.13
C TYR A 102 -14.88 8.69 22.64
N ASN A 103 -13.78 9.14 22.03
CA ASN A 103 -13.17 10.41 22.31
C ASN A 103 -13.93 11.52 21.57
N LYS A 104 -14.46 12.47 22.34
CA LYS A 104 -15.26 13.57 21.80
C LYS A 104 -14.48 14.43 20.82
N ASP A 105 -13.22 14.77 21.11
CA ASP A 105 -12.43 15.64 20.24
C ASP A 105 -12.11 14.96 18.90
N ALA A 106 -11.84 13.66 18.93
CA ALA A 106 -11.65 12.87 17.71
C ALA A 106 -12.96 12.78 16.90
N THR A 107 -14.07 12.53 17.58
CA THR A 107 -15.39 12.44 16.96
C THR A 107 -15.85 13.77 16.36
N ASP A 108 -15.59 14.90 17.03
CA ASP A 108 -15.87 16.23 16.52
C ASP A 108 -15.04 16.54 15.26
N PHE A 109 -13.84 15.96 15.15
CA PHE A 109 -12.93 16.14 14.02
C PHE A 109 -13.30 15.28 12.80
N ASN A 110 -13.51 13.98 12.99
CA ASN A 110 -13.75 13.03 11.90
C ASN A 110 -15.22 12.64 11.70
N GLY A 111 -16.12 13.04 12.61
CA GLY A 111 -17.55 12.76 12.52
C GLY A 111 -17.95 11.31 12.79
N LEU A 112 -17.03 10.45 13.24
CA LEU A 112 -17.29 9.01 13.47
C LEU A 112 -17.87 8.74 14.85
N THR A 113 -19.13 9.15 15.06
CA THR A 113 -19.90 8.76 16.25
C THR A 113 -20.20 7.25 16.26
N GLU A 114 -20.53 6.68 17.42
CA GLU A 114 -20.97 5.28 17.52
C GLU A 114 -22.11 4.97 16.56
N GLU A 115 -23.16 5.80 16.55
CA GLU A 115 -24.31 5.65 15.65
C GLU A 115 -23.89 5.68 14.16
N LYS A 116 -22.95 6.57 13.80
CA LYS A 116 -22.41 6.68 12.44
C LYS A 116 -21.61 5.43 12.07
N VAL A 117 -20.76 4.92 12.97
CA VAL A 117 -19.99 3.69 12.75
C VAL A 117 -20.92 2.50 12.59
N ILE A 118 -21.96 2.33 13.42
CA ILE A 118 -22.97 1.27 13.28
C ILE A 118 -23.58 1.31 11.88
N LYS A 119 -24.03 2.50 11.45
CA LYS A 119 -24.64 2.69 10.13
C LYS A 119 -23.68 2.38 8.98
N LEU A 120 -22.42 2.82 9.08
CA LEU A 120 -21.41 2.63 8.04
C LEU A 120 -20.92 1.18 7.95
N ARG A 121 -20.88 0.45 9.07
CA ARG A 121 -20.62 -0.99 9.10
C ARG A 121 -21.73 -1.78 8.40
N GLY A 122 -22.98 -1.31 8.53
CA GLY A 122 -24.16 -1.89 7.92
C GLY A 122 -24.68 -3.15 8.63
N ASP A 123 -25.95 -3.46 8.39
CA ASP A 123 -26.59 -4.64 8.95
C ASP A 123 -25.95 -5.92 8.44
N GLY A 124 -25.67 -6.88 9.35
CA GLY A 124 -25.05 -8.15 8.98
C GLY A 124 -23.55 -8.05 8.64
N CYS A 125 -22.87 -6.98 9.04
CA CYS A 125 -21.43 -6.82 8.90
C CYS A 125 -20.66 -8.05 9.44
N MET A 126 -19.93 -8.73 8.55
CA MET A 126 -19.26 -10.00 8.85
C MET A 126 -17.80 -9.85 9.29
N TYR A 127 -17.20 -8.68 9.07
CA TYR A 127 -15.83 -8.44 9.52
C TYR A 127 -15.80 -8.02 10.99
N VAL A 128 -14.64 -8.24 11.62
CA VAL A 128 -14.47 -8.02 13.06
C VAL A 128 -14.84 -6.61 13.52
N SER A 129 -15.27 -6.49 14.77
CA SER A 129 -15.68 -5.23 15.37
C SER A 129 -14.54 -4.23 15.57
N CYS A 130 -13.36 -4.72 15.96
CA CYS A 130 -12.22 -3.88 16.33
C CYS A 130 -11.01 -4.16 15.43
N PHE A 131 -10.30 -3.11 15.01
CA PHE A 131 -9.17 -3.18 14.09
C PHE A 131 -8.04 -4.10 14.57
N ILE A 132 -7.75 -4.10 15.87
CA ILE A 132 -6.67 -4.93 16.46
C ILE A 132 -6.85 -6.44 16.19
N ASN A 133 -8.07 -6.87 15.84
CA ASN A 133 -8.39 -8.26 15.53
C ASN A 133 -8.52 -8.53 14.02
N ASP A 134 -8.33 -7.53 13.16
CA ASP A 134 -8.62 -7.62 11.72
C ASP A 134 -7.47 -8.24 10.92
N LYS A 135 -7.44 -9.57 10.91
CA LYS A 135 -6.47 -10.35 10.14
C LYS A 135 -6.63 -10.20 8.62
N ASP A 136 -7.76 -9.72 8.12
CA ASP A 136 -7.92 -9.53 6.68
C ASP A 136 -7.14 -8.30 6.20
N PHE A 137 -6.99 -7.29 7.05
CA PHE A 137 -6.13 -6.15 6.73
C PHE A 137 -4.67 -6.59 6.57
N HIS A 138 -4.18 -7.47 7.46
CA HIS A 138 -2.84 -8.06 7.33
C HIS A 138 -2.66 -8.81 6.01
N LYS A 139 -3.65 -9.62 5.59
CA LYS A 139 -3.62 -10.31 4.30
C LYS A 139 -3.61 -9.32 3.14
N PHE A 140 -4.44 -8.27 3.22
CA PHE A 140 -4.50 -7.23 2.19
C PHE A 140 -3.15 -6.54 2.02
N MET A 141 -2.42 -6.29 3.11
CA MET A 141 -1.12 -5.63 3.09
C MET A 141 0.07 -6.58 2.79
N GLY A 142 -0.16 -7.88 2.61
CA GLY A 142 0.90 -8.89 2.57
C GLY A 142 1.90 -8.79 1.41
N ASP A 143 1.52 -8.16 0.30
CA ASP A 143 2.34 -7.92 -0.90
C ASP A 143 2.77 -6.45 -1.05
N VAL A 144 2.51 -5.61 -0.04
CA VAL A 144 2.85 -4.18 -0.03
C VAL A 144 4.26 -3.99 0.56
N ASP A 145 5.08 -3.15 -0.07
CA ASP A 145 6.35 -2.70 0.51
C ASP A 145 6.51 -1.19 0.56
N THR A 146 5.58 -0.45 -0.04
CA THR A 146 5.65 1.00 -0.15
C THR A 146 4.35 1.59 0.36
N LEU A 147 4.45 2.33 1.47
CA LEU A 147 3.33 3.02 2.09
C LEU A 147 3.37 4.51 1.74
N ILE A 148 2.25 5.04 1.28
CA ILE A 148 2.08 6.44 0.89
C ILE A 148 0.91 7.01 1.67
N CYS A 149 1.15 8.06 2.45
CA CYS A 149 0.12 8.72 3.26
C CYS A 149 0.31 10.25 3.24
N HIS A 150 -0.75 10.98 3.54
CA HIS A 150 -0.64 12.39 3.89
C HIS A 150 -0.47 12.48 5.41
N ASN A 151 0.69 12.95 5.89
CA ASN A 151 1.08 12.86 7.30
C ASN A 151 1.38 11.42 7.80
N ILE A 152 2.17 10.65 7.04
CA ILE A 152 2.48 9.23 7.29
C ILE A 152 2.91 8.86 8.71
N ALA A 153 3.48 9.78 9.49
CA ALA A 153 3.89 9.49 10.86
C ALA A 153 2.69 9.12 11.74
N PHE A 154 1.51 9.69 11.45
CA PHE A 154 0.27 9.39 12.12
C PHE A 154 -0.21 7.97 11.76
N ASP A 155 -0.51 7.71 10.49
CA ASP A 155 -1.07 6.42 10.03
C ASP A 155 -0.15 5.24 10.39
N TYR A 156 1.15 5.42 10.15
CA TYR A 156 2.16 4.40 10.43
C TYR A 156 2.19 4.01 11.92
N SER A 157 1.85 4.94 12.83
CA SER A 157 1.86 4.68 14.28
C SER A 157 0.75 3.72 14.74
N PHE A 158 -0.28 3.50 13.92
CA PHE A 158 -1.38 2.57 14.17
C PHE A 158 -1.16 1.20 13.51
N LEU A 159 -0.17 1.05 12.64
CA LEU A 159 0.08 -0.19 11.94
C LEU A 159 0.76 -1.22 12.85
N PRO A 160 0.28 -2.48 12.88
CA PRO A 160 0.96 -3.57 13.59
C PRO A 160 2.39 -3.81 13.09
N ASN A 161 3.24 -4.33 13.97
CA ASN A 161 4.65 -4.63 13.66
C ASN A 161 4.78 -5.59 12.46
N GLU A 162 3.90 -6.57 12.37
CA GLU A 162 3.87 -7.57 11.29
C GLU A 162 3.63 -6.95 9.91
N ILE A 163 2.93 -5.81 9.85
CA ILE A 163 2.75 -5.05 8.61
C ILE A 163 3.98 -4.19 8.36
N THR A 164 4.42 -3.45 9.37
CA THR A 164 5.52 -2.49 9.20
C THR A 164 6.87 -3.14 8.87
N GLU A 165 7.11 -4.39 9.28
CA GLU A 165 8.29 -5.17 8.90
C GLU A 165 8.39 -5.44 7.38
N ASN A 166 7.26 -5.49 6.68
CA ASN A 166 7.20 -5.69 5.23
C ASN A 166 7.37 -4.38 4.44
N ILE A 167 7.12 -3.24 5.08
CA ILE A 167 7.23 -1.91 4.47
C ILE A 167 8.70 -1.48 4.42
N LYS A 168 9.23 -1.39 3.19
CA LYS A 168 10.59 -0.95 2.90
C LYS A 168 10.65 0.56 2.64
N ASN A 169 9.55 1.11 2.14
CA ASN A 169 9.48 2.45 1.62
C ASN A 169 8.32 3.22 2.24
N LEU A 170 8.61 4.42 2.73
CA LEU A 170 7.62 5.34 3.27
C LEU A 170 7.64 6.62 2.45
N PHE A 171 6.48 7.14 2.06
CA PHE A 171 6.36 8.41 1.37
C PHE A 171 5.27 9.28 2.01
N CYS A 172 5.63 10.51 2.36
CA CYS A 172 4.72 11.45 3.02
C CYS A 172 4.43 12.63 2.10
N THR A 173 3.25 12.66 1.49
CA THR A 173 2.87 13.75 0.56
C THR A 173 2.90 15.11 1.26
N MET A 174 2.50 15.18 2.54
CA MET A 174 2.61 16.40 3.36
C MET A 174 4.04 16.91 3.48
N LYS A 175 4.98 16.05 3.88
CA LYS A 175 6.38 16.42 4.12
C LYS A 175 7.09 16.79 2.82
N SER A 176 6.87 16.01 1.77
CA SER A 176 7.46 16.25 0.45
C SER A 176 7.01 17.57 -0.17
N ASN A 177 5.84 18.07 0.22
CA ASN A 177 5.33 19.35 -0.27
C ASN A 177 5.81 20.58 0.51
N THR A 178 6.42 20.43 1.69
CA THR A 178 6.86 21.58 2.51
C THR A 178 7.71 22.62 1.76
N LYS A 179 8.48 22.20 0.75
CA LYS A 179 9.28 23.09 -0.13
C LYS A 179 8.44 24.12 -0.88
N TYR A 180 7.19 23.80 -1.21
CA TYR A 180 6.25 24.71 -1.89
C TYR A 180 5.44 25.57 -0.90
N PHE A 181 5.50 25.26 0.39
CA PHE A 181 4.72 25.93 1.44
C PHE A 181 5.62 26.60 2.49
N SER A 182 6.76 27.13 2.06
CA SER A 182 7.71 27.87 2.92
C SER A 182 8.14 27.09 4.17
N GLY A 183 8.35 25.77 4.02
CA GLY A 183 8.73 24.87 5.10
C GLY A 183 7.59 24.48 6.05
N LYS A 184 6.37 25.00 5.86
CA LYS A 184 5.19 24.60 6.65
C LYS A 184 4.60 23.30 6.12
N PHE A 185 4.03 22.50 7.01
CA PHE A 185 3.26 21.31 6.64
C PHE A 185 1.89 21.74 6.09
N PRO A 186 1.62 21.58 4.77
CA PRO A 186 0.28 21.82 4.24
C PRO A 186 -0.66 20.72 4.71
N ASN A 187 -1.95 21.02 4.85
CA ASN A 187 -2.95 19.96 4.96
C ASN A 187 -3.26 19.38 3.58
N LEU A 188 -4.00 18.26 3.54
CA LEU A 188 -4.30 17.55 2.30
C LEU A 188 -5.02 18.46 1.31
N LYS A 189 -6.05 19.18 1.77
CA LYS A 189 -6.80 20.15 0.97
C LYS A 189 -5.90 21.19 0.28
N LYS A 190 -4.99 21.83 1.02
CA LYS A 190 -4.05 22.82 0.43
C LYS A 190 -3.14 22.20 -0.62
N THR A 191 -2.79 20.94 -0.44
CA THR A 191 -1.95 20.22 -1.40
C THR A 191 -2.76 19.84 -2.64
N CYS A 192 -4.02 19.42 -2.48
CA CYS A 192 -4.95 19.20 -3.59
C CYS A 192 -5.18 20.49 -4.39
N GLU A 193 -5.44 21.62 -3.72
CA GLU A 193 -5.60 22.94 -4.34
C GLU A 193 -4.36 23.34 -5.16
N PHE A 194 -3.16 23.10 -4.62
CA PHE A 194 -1.90 23.39 -5.30
C PHE A 194 -1.73 22.58 -6.59
N TYR A 195 -2.10 21.30 -6.59
CA TYR A 195 -1.97 20.40 -7.73
C TYR A 195 -3.23 20.31 -8.63
N GLY A 196 -4.25 21.14 -8.37
CA GLY A 196 -5.51 21.11 -9.14
C GLY A 196 -6.27 19.78 -9.03
N VAL A 197 -6.19 19.11 -7.87
CA VAL A 197 -7.02 17.94 -7.54
C VAL A 197 -8.32 18.45 -6.92
N GLU A 198 -9.46 18.11 -7.54
CA GLU A 198 -10.77 18.54 -7.06
C GLU A 198 -11.09 17.94 -5.69
N VAL A 199 -11.56 18.78 -4.78
CA VAL A 199 -11.94 18.40 -3.41
C VAL A 199 -13.43 18.68 -3.20
N ASP A 200 -14.16 17.63 -2.88
CA ASP A 200 -15.48 17.69 -2.29
C ASP A 200 -15.32 17.83 -0.77
N THR A 201 -15.62 19.01 -0.26
CA THR A 201 -15.45 19.33 1.16
C THR A 201 -16.41 18.54 2.06
N GLU A 202 -17.51 18.02 1.53
CA GLU A 202 -18.48 17.24 2.32
C GLU A 202 -17.99 15.81 2.60
N GLN A 203 -16.99 15.34 1.84
CA GLN A 203 -16.42 14.01 1.98
C GLN A 203 -15.09 13.98 2.76
N GLN A 204 -14.59 15.13 3.21
CA GLN A 204 -13.36 15.20 4.00
C GLN A 204 -13.51 14.43 5.32
N HIS A 205 -12.38 13.89 5.80
CA HIS A 205 -12.33 13.05 7.01
C HIS A 205 -13.07 11.73 6.85
N GLN A 206 -13.10 11.24 5.62
CA GLN A 206 -13.47 9.87 5.29
C GLN A 206 -12.24 9.19 4.74
N ALA A 207 -11.74 8.18 5.46
CA ALA A 207 -10.47 7.53 5.15
C ALA A 207 -10.32 7.16 3.67
N LEU A 208 -11.35 6.59 3.03
CA LEU A 208 -11.26 6.22 1.61
C LEU A 208 -11.13 7.44 0.70
N TYR A 209 -11.88 8.50 0.98
CA TYR A 209 -11.83 9.72 0.19
C TYR A 209 -10.47 10.40 0.33
N ASP A 210 -9.95 10.51 1.55
CA ASP A 210 -8.64 11.12 1.81
C ASP A 210 -7.48 10.29 1.24
N ALA A 211 -7.57 8.95 1.25
CA ALA A 211 -6.63 8.08 0.54
C ALA A 211 -6.66 8.29 -1.00
N ILE A 212 -7.85 8.51 -1.58
CA ILE A 212 -8.00 8.84 -3.01
C ILE A 212 -7.38 10.19 -3.34
N LEU A 213 -7.66 11.22 -2.54
CA LEU A 213 -7.06 12.54 -2.69
C LEU A 213 -5.53 12.49 -2.55
N CYS A 214 -5.02 11.71 -1.59
CA CYS A 214 -3.59 11.48 -1.41
C CYS A 214 -2.96 10.83 -2.66
N LYS A 215 -3.63 9.84 -3.26
CA LYS A 215 -3.21 9.26 -4.54
C LYS A 215 -3.19 10.30 -5.66
N GLY A 216 -4.25 11.09 -5.80
CA GLY A 216 -4.33 12.15 -6.82
C GLY A 216 -3.18 13.15 -6.69
N VAL A 217 -2.92 13.63 -5.48
CA VAL A 217 -1.75 14.49 -5.18
C VAL A 217 -0.45 13.82 -5.57
N PHE A 218 -0.25 12.56 -5.18
CA PHE A 218 0.97 11.82 -5.48
C PHE A 218 1.18 11.62 -7.00
N GLU A 219 0.12 11.37 -7.75
CA GLU A 219 0.17 11.25 -9.20
C GLU A 219 0.57 12.57 -9.86
N ARG A 220 -0.01 13.70 -9.43
CA ARG A 220 0.38 15.04 -9.89
C ARG A 220 1.83 15.40 -9.56
N MET A 221 2.29 15.04 -8.36
CA MET A 221 3.70 15.20 -7.97
C MET A 221 4.65 14.49 -8.94
N LYS A 222 4.28 13.29 -9.43
CA LYS A 222 5.11 12.54 -10.39
C LYS A 222 5.11 13.15 -11.79
N GLU A 223 4.03 13.81 -12.19
CA GLU A 223 3.92 14.50 -13.48
C GLU A 223 4.78 15.77 -13.51
N GLU A 224 4.83 16.50 -12.39
CA GLU A 224 5.48 17.81 -12.30
C GLU A 224 6.96 17.75 -11.88
N ASP A 225 7.39 16.73 -11.13
CA ASP A 225 8.75 16.65 -10.57
C ASP A 225 9.62 15.58 -11.27
N ILE A 226 10.41 16.01 -12.27
CA ILE A 226 11.40 15.16 -12.99
C ILE A 226 12.48 14.61 -12.02
N ASN A 227 12.65 15.23 -10.84
CA ASN A 227 13.55 14.79 -9.78
C ASN A 227 12.79 14.11 -8.65
N TYR A 228 11.93 13.13 -8.99
CA TYR A 228 11.40 12.15 -8.04
C TYR A 228 12.57 11.32 -7.46
N THR A 229 13.42 11.94 -6.64
CA THR A 229 14.54 11.28 -5.99
C THR A 229 14.00 10.48 -4.82
N HIS A 230 14.58 9.31 -4.63
CA HIS A 230 14.28 8.32 -3.59
C HIS A 230 14.56 8.84 -2.15
N ASP A 231 14.65 10.15 -1.95
CA ASP A 231 15.11 10.83 -0.73
C ASP A 231 14.02 11.02 0.34
N TYR A 232 12.78 10.60 0.05
CA TYR A 232 11.68 10.65 1.03
C TYR A 232 11.43 9.32 1.74
N LEU A 233 12.18 8.28 1.38
CA LEU A 233 12.20 7.00 2.07
C LEU A 233 12.81 7.19 3.46
N ILE A 234 11.98 7.27 4.50
CA ILE A 234 12.46 7.16 5.88
C ILE A 234 12.90 5.69 6.05
N PRO A 235 14.20 5.38 6.21
CA PRO A 235 14.61 4.00 6.44
C PRO A 235 14.03 3.55 7.78
N THR A 236 13.31 2.44 7.79
CA THR A 236 12.63 1.87 8.97
C THR A 236 13.60 1.39 10.07
N LYS A 237 14.92 1.52 9.87
CA LYS A 237 15.94 1.15 10.86
C LYS A 237 16.69 2.38 11.38
N ARG A 238 16.36 2.82 12.60
CA ARG A 238 17.39 3.38 13.49
C ARG A 238 18.44 2.27 13.67
N LYS A 239 19.65 2.47 13.15
CA LYS A 239 20.81 1.66 13.56
C LYS A 239 20.88 1.75 15.09
N LYS A 240 20.73 0.62 15.76
CA LYS A 240 21.13 0.48 17.16
C LYS A 240 22.64 0.63 17.25
#